data_AF-A0A133VHH7-F1
#
_entry.id   AF-A0A133VHH7-F1
#
_cell.length_a   1.000
_cell.length_b   1.000
_cell.length_c   1.000
_cell.angle_alpha   90.00
_cell.angle_beta   90.00
_cell.angle_gamma   90.00
#
_symmetry.space_group_name_H-M   'P 1'
#
loop_
_entity.id
_entity.type
_entity.pdbx_description
1 polymer ?
#
loop_
_entity_poly.entity_id
_entity_poly.type
_entity_poly.pdbx_seq_one_letter_code
_entity_poly.pdbx_strand_id
1 'polypeptide(L)' 'MGFVVYMDDPLGYARVHKENCRYYQSREGEDMETGYWKGSFDTNEEALNYAEQTEAGKVKTSGVCME' A
#
# COMPACT_ATOMS: atom_id res chain seq x y z
N MET A 1 3.36 11.84 -8.92
CA MET A 1 3.76 10.41 -8.87
C MET A 1 3.78 10.04 -7.40
N GLY A 2 2.74 9.34 -6.92
CA GLY A 2 2.54 9.15 -5.49
C GLY A 2 2.99 7.79 -4.95
N PHE A 3 2.59 7.54 -3.71
CA PHE A 3 2.70 6.29 -2.98
C PHE A 3 1.30 5.78 -2.64
N VAL A 4 1.22 4.47 -2.40
CA VAL A 4 -0.03 3.77 -2.14
C VAL A 4 0.19 2.78 -1.01
N VAL A 5 -0.86 2.54 -0.24
CA VAL A 5 -0.88 1.63 0.90
C VAL A 5 -1.87 0.51 0.64
N TYR A 6 -1.38 -0.72 0.68
CA TYR A 6 -2.18 -1.93 0.61
C TYR A 6 -2.36 -2.51 2.00
N MET A 7 -3.60 -2.85 2.35
CA MET A 7 -3.97 -3.38 3.65
C MET A 7 -4.49 -4.80 3.49
N ASP A 8 -3.78 -5.77 4.05
CA ASP A 8 -4.15 -7.18 3.99
C ASP A 8 -4.94 -7.54 5.26
N ASP A 9 -6.26 -7.60 5.13
CA ASP A 9 -7.23 -7.73 6.22
C ASP A 9 -7.18 -9.09 6.95
N PRO A 10 -6.91 -10.26 6.32
CA PRO A 10 -6.73 -11.51 7.05
C PRO A 10 -5.32 -11.69 7.63
N LEU A 11 -4.31 -10.94 7.17
CA LEU A 11 -2.91 -11.10 7.60
C LEU A 11 -2.40 -9.96 8.48
N GLY A 12 -3.18 -8.89 8.66
CA GLY A 12 -2.91 -7.79 9.58
C GLY A 12 -1.61 -7.05 9.26
N TYR A 13 -1.28 -6.88 7.98
CA TYR A 13 -0.14 -6.05 7.58
C TYR A 13 -0.49 -5.01 6.52
N ALA A 14 0.18 -3.87 6.59
CA ALA A 14 0.15 -2.81 5.62
C ALA A 14 1.39 -2.90 4.70
N ARG A 15 1.25 -2.60 3.42
CA ARG A 15 2.37 -2.49 2.48
C ARG A 15 2.38 -1.14 1.79
N VAL A 16 3.53 -0.46 1.81
CA VAL A 16 3.71 0.82 1.10
C VAL A 16 4.42 0.57 -0.23
N HIS A 17 3.87 1.11 -1.31
CA HIS A 17 4.38 0.99 -2.68
C HIS A 17 4.41 2.34 -3.40
N LYS A 18 5.22 2.46 -4.47
CA LYS A 18 5.16 3.60 -5.38
C LYS A 18 4.08 3.35 -6.44
N GLU A 19 3.28 4.37 -6.76
CA GLU A 19 2.11 4.24 -7.65
C GLU A 19 2.47 3.85 -9.09
N ASN A 20 3.69 4.17 -9.57
CA ASN A 20 4.14 3.82 -10.93
C ASN A 20 4.55 2.35 -11.11
N CYS A 21 4.09 1.46 -10.22
CA CYS A 21 4.41 0.05 -10.31
C CYS A 21 3.40 -0.63 -11.25
N ARG A 22 3.83 -1.03 -12.45
CA ARG A 22 2.95 -1.68 -13.46
C ARG A 22 2.12 -2.84 -12.90
N TYR A 23 2.66 -3.58 -11.94
CA TYR A 23 1.98 -4.69 -11.27
C TYR A 23 0.80 -4.28 -10.37
N TYR A 24 0.71 -2.99 -10.02
CA TYR A 24 -0.24 -2.46 -9.05
C TYR A 24 -1.15 -1.36 -9.63
N GLN A 25 -0.87 -0.88 -10.85
CA GLN A 25 -1.70 0.09 -11.57
C GLN A 25 -3.07 -0.46 -11.99
N SER A 26 -3.20 -1.79 -12.10
CA SER A 26 -4.43 -2.44 -12.54
C SER A 26 -5.27 -3.00 -11.39
N ARG A 27 -4.94 -2.68 -10.13
CA ARG A 27 -5.67 -3.19 -8.97
C ARG A 27 -6.45 -2.06 -8.31
N GLU A 28 -7.76 -2.07 -8.47
CA GLU A 28 -8.64 -1.16 -7.73
C GLU A 28 -8.91 -1.73 -6.33
N GLY A 29 -9.17 -0.87 -5.34
CA GLY A 29 -9.27 -1.27 -3.93
C GLY A 29 -10.37 -2.27 -3.59
N GLU A 30 -11.29 -2.50 -4.54
CA GLU A 30 -12.43 -3.42 -4.45
C GLU A 30 -12.14 -4.79 -5.10
N ASP A 31 -11.06 -4.91 -5.88
CA ASP A 31 -10.68 -6.12 -6.63
C ASP A 31 -9.83 -7.12 -5.82
N MET A 32 -9.62 -6.87 -4.52
CA MET A 32 -8.73 -7.70 -3.71
C MET A 32 -9.50 -8.50 -2.67
N GLU A 33 -9.56 -9.83 -2.87
CA GLU A 33 -10.25 -10.81 -2.01
C GLU A 33 -9.87 -10.76 -0.53
N THR A 34 -8.76 -10.10 -0.18
CA THR A 34 -8.14 -10.14 1.15
C THR A 34 -7.83 -8.75 1.70
N GLY A 35 -8.34 -7.66 1.16
CA GLY A 35 -7.87 -6.35 1.62
C GLY A 35 -8.49 -5.12 0.98
N TYR A 36 -8.02 -3.96 1.40
CA TYR A 36 -8.38 -2.68 0.81
C TYR A 36 -7.14 -1.89 0.37
N TRP A 37 -7.34 -1.00 -0.60
CA TRP A 37 -6.27 -0.19 -1.19
C TRP A 37 -6.55 1.30 -0.95
N LYS A 38 -5.54 2.03 -0.46
CA LYS A 38 -5.62 3.47 -0.21
C LYS A 38 -4.42 4.15 -0.86
N GLY A 39 -4.68 5.03 -1.82
CA GLY A 39 -3.65 5.55 -2.72
C GLY A 39 -3.48 7.07 -2.76
N SER A 40 -2.44 7.46 -3.50
CA SER A 40 -2.02 8.81 -3.93
C SER A 40 -1.45 9.74 -2.87
N PHE A 41 -0.61 9.21 -1.98
CA PHE A 41 0.23 10.02 -1.10
C PHE A 41 1.36 10.67 -1.88
N ASP A 42 1.68 11.94 -1.63
CA ASP A 42 2.77 12.64 -2.35
C ASP A 42 4.15 12.12 -1.91
N THR A 43 4.27 11.70 -0.65
CA THR A 43 5.53 11.23 -0.06
C THR A 43 5.44 9.81 0.51
N ASN A 44 6.61 9.16 0.61
CA ASN A 44 6.72 7.85 1.23
C ASN A 44 6.38 7.91 2.72
N GLU A 45 6.73 9.02 3.37
CA GLU A 45 6.48 9.27 4.79
C GLU A 45 4.99 9.39 5.09
N GLU A 46 4.21 10.08 4.26
CA GLU A 46 2.75 10.14 4.42
C GLU A 46 2.10 8.76 4.28
N ALA A 47 2.54 7.97 3.30
CA ALA A 47 2.06 6.62 3.12
C ALA A 47 2.45 5.70 4.29
N LEU A 48 3.65 5.85 4.84
CA LEU A 48 4.11 5.14 6.03
C LEU A 48 3.30 5.53 7.27
N ASN A 49 3.14 6.82 7.52
CA ASN A 49 2.33 7.33 8.63
C ASN A 49 0.88 6.85 8.54
N TYR A 50 0.31 6.80 7.33
CA TYR A 50 -1.01 6.22 7.13
C TYR A 50 -1.01 4.72 7.49
N ALA A 51 -0.05 3.96 6.95
CA ALA A 51 0.09 2.53 7.21
C ALA A 51 0.28 2.20 8.70
N GLU A 52 1.05 2.99 9.44
CA GLU A 52 1.28 2.82 10.89
C GLU A 52 0.05 3.19 11.73
N GLN A 53 -0.82 4.06 11.23
CA GLN A 53 -2.09 4.42 11.89
C GLN A 53 -3.21 3.41 11.62
N THR A 54 -3.01 2.49 10.67
CA THR A 54 -3.97 1.42 10.44
C THR A 54 -3.86 0.34 11.53
N GLU A 55 -4.91 -0.45 11.70
CA GLU A 55 -4.92 -1.61 12.62
C GLU A 55 -3.97 -2.76 12.18
N ALA A 56 -3.17 -2.57 11.12
CA ALA A 56 -2.15 -3.51 10.73
C ALA A 56 -1.07 -3.62 11.82
N GLY A 57 -0.93 -4.80 12.41
CA GLY A 57 0.12 -5.08 13.39
C GLY A 57 1.54 -5.04 12.80
N LYS A 58 1.71 -4.93 11.47
CA LYS A 58 3.01 -4.84 10.80
C LYS A 58 2.95 -3.96 9.55
N VAL A 59 3.88 -3.01 9.40
CA VAL A 59 4.08 -2.26 8.16
C VAL A 59 5.28 -2.82 7.40
N LYS A 60 5.09 -3.18 6.13
CA LYS A 60 6.16 -3.57 5.21
C LYS A 60 6.34 -2.49 4.15
N THR A 61 7.49 -1.85 4.15
CA THR A 61 7.90 -1.02 3.02
C THR A 61 8.46 -1.92 1.94
N SER A 62 7.71 -2.12 0.85
CA SER A 62 8.30 -2.75 -0.32
C SER A 62 8.99 -1.63 -1.10
N GLY A 63 10.19 -1.31 -0.65
CA GLY A 63 11.04 -0.31 -1.27
C GLY A 63 11.27 -0.69 -2.73
N VAL A 64 10.81 0.20 -3.61
CA VAL A 64 11.11 0.26 -5.04
C VAL A 64 10.54 -0.92 -5.83
N CYS A 65 9.77 -0.61 -6.87
CA CYS A 65 9.45 -1.58 -7.91
C CYS A 65 10.75 -2.17 -8.42
N MET A 66 10.99 -3.46 -8.18
CA MET A 66 11.93 -4.18 -9.02
C MET A 66 11.27 -4.27 -10.39
N GLU A 67 11.87 -3.60 -11.37
CA GLU A 67 11.42 -3.58 -12.77
C GLU A 67 11.27 -4.99 -13.36
#